data_AF-A0A3A4PXB3-F1
#
_entry.id   AF-A0A3A4PXB3-F1
#
_cell.length_a   1.000
_cell.length_b   1.000
_cell.length_c   1.000
_cell.angle_alpha   90.00
_cell.angle_beta   90.00
_cell.angle_gamma   90.00
#
_symmetry.space_group_name_H-M   'P 1'
#
loop_
_entity.id
_entity.type
_entity.pdbx_description
1 polymer ?
#
loop_
_entity_poly.entity_id
_entity_poly.type
_entity_poly.pdbx_seq_one_letter_code
_entity_poly.pdbx_strand_id
1 'polypeptide(L)'
;MPVNIRPSLAALFLISADPPITEVELEFLRQVQKKVPRLFFVLNKIDYLDDRELEQALGFYKRVLSEQTDLDNESPVFCVSARNGLKARAGDDAEKWAASGMATLETFLVEFLARKKFNALADAVSFRAVDIIDAALMEAGKTRREAHGGSAAAEVDRLGDQIARLKRLKAELAAFGPESTD
;
A
#
# COMPACT_ATOMS: atom_id res chain seq x y z
N MET A 1 15.17 17.09 -18.77
CA MET A 1 14.44 17.85 -17.74
C MET A 1 14.26 16.94 -16.54
N PRO A 2 14.72 17.28 -15.33
CA PRO A 2 14.47 16.43 -14.17
C PRO A 2 12.98 16.45 -13.82
N VAL A 3 12.34 15.27 -13.81
CA VAL A 3 10.96 15.13 -13.37
C VAL A 3 10.92 15.30 -11.86
N ASN A 4 10.20 16.33 -11.39
CA ASN A 4 10.06 16.61 -9.97
C ASN A 4 8.89 15.79 -9.40
N ILE A 5 9.20 14.59 -8.92
CA ILE A 5 8.24 13.72 -8.24
C ILE A 5 8.10 14.24 -6.80
N ARG A 6 6.92 14.78 -6.47
CA ARG A 6 6.56 15.13 -5.09
C ARG A 6 6.57 13.86 -4.23
N PRO A 7 6.82 13.94 -2.91
CA PRO A 7 6.71 12.78 -2.04
C PRO A 7 5.33 12.13 -2.22
N SER A 8 5.31 10.97 -2.86
CA SER A 8 4.12 10.21 -3.20
C SER A 8 4.16 8.87 -2.47
N LEU A 9 2.99 8.43 -2.00
CA LEU A 9 2.86 7.22 -1.19
C LEU A 9 3.11 5.92 -1.99
N ALA A 10 3.01 6.03 -3.33
CA ALA A 10 3.40 5.06 -4.34
C ALA A 10 3.55 5.78 -5.69
N ALA A 11 4.12 5.08 -6.67
CA ALA A 11 4.05 5.46 -8.07
C ALA A 11 3.63 4.26 -8.94
N LEU A 12 2.96 4.57 -10.04
CA LEU A 12 2.60 3.62 -11.08
C LEU A 12 3.50 3.89 -12.29
N PHE A 13 4.26 2.90 -12.71
CA PHE A 13 5.13 2.98 -13.87
C PHE A 13 4.45 2.31 -15.05
N LEU A 14 4.02 3.12 -16.02
CA LEU A 14 3.30 2.67 -17.20
C LEU A 14 4.27 2.54 -18.38
N ILE A 15 4.28 1.39 -19.02
CA ILE A 15 5.08 1.11 -20.21
C ILE A 15 4.18 0.62 -21.33
N SER A 16 4.50 0.98 -22.56
CA SER A 16 3.84 0.43 -23.73
C SER A 16 4.44 -0.91 -24.10
N ALA A 17 3.61 -1.89 -24.46
CA ALA A 17 4.06 -3.18 -24.94
C ALA A 17 4.72 -3.11 -26.33
N ASP A 18 4.51 -2.00 -27.06
CA ASP A 18 5.13 -1.70 -28.34
C ASP A 18 5.41 -0.17 -28.47
N PRO A 19 6.67 0.25 -28.75
CA PRO A 19 7.90 -0.55 -28.84
C PRO A 19 8.42 -1.01 -27.45
N PRO A 20 9.33 -2.01 -27.40
CA PRO A 20 9.93 -2.46 -26.14
C PRO A 20 10.66 -1.33 -25.40
N ILE A 21 10.75 -1.47 -24.07
CA ILE A 21 11.30 -0.44 -23.18
C ILE A 21 12.66 0.08 -23.67
N THR A 22 12.78 1.40 -23.75
CA THR A 22 13.98 2.10 -24.20
C THR A 22 14.95 2.38 -23.05
N GLU A 23 16.22 2.60 -23.37
CA GLU A 23 17.24 2.95 -22.36
C GLU A 23 16.91 4.23 -21.59
N VAL A 24 16.24 5.20 -22.24
CA VAL A 24 15.79 6.44 -21.61
C VAL A 24 14.72 6.17 -20.55
N GLU A 25 13.79 5.26 -20.82
CA GLU A 25 12.75 4.85 -19.86
C GLU A 25 13.35 4.07 -18.69
N LEU A 26 14.39 3.26 -18.93
CA LEU A 26 15.12 2.57 -17.86
C LEU A 26 15.87 3.54 -16.96
N GLU A 27 16.56 4.53 -17.54
CA GLU A 27 17.23 5.55 -16.74
C GLU A 27 16.23 6.36 -15.92
N PHE A 28 15.07 6.67 -16.48
CA PHE A 28 13.98 7.31 -15.75
C PHE A 28 13.48 6.43 -14.59
N LEU A 29 13.30 5.13 -14.81
CA LEU A 29 12.91 4.16 -13.79
C LEU A 29 13.88 4.16 -12.59
N ARG A 30 15.20 4.11 -12.85
CA ARG A 30 16.23 4.14 -11.79
C ARG A 30 16.15 5.42 -10.95
N GLN A 31 15.84 6.56 -11.57
CA GLN A 31 15.70 7.83 -10.87
C GLN A 31 14.41 7.89 -10.04
N VAL A 32 13.32 7.29 -10.53
CA VAL A 32 12.04 7.24 -9.81
C VAL A 32 12.14 6.30 -8.61
N GLN A 33 12.73 5.12 -8.77
CA GLN A 33 12.86 4.10 -7.71
C GLN A 33 13.54 4.67 -6.46
N LYS A 34 14.54 5.54 -6.61
CA LYS A 34 15.23 6.19 -5.48
C LYS A 34 14.37 7.20 -4.72
N LYS A 35 13.28 7.68 -5.32
CA LYS A 35 12.43 8.76 -4.79
C LYS A 35 11.09 8.28 -4.25
N VAL A 36 10.65 7.07 -4.61
CA VAL A 36 9.34 6.55 -4.20
C VAL A 36 9.50 5.24 -3.41
N PRO A 37 8.81 5.12 -2.27
CA PRO A 37 8.96 3.95 -1.40
C PRO A 37 8.31 2.69 -1.97
N ARG A 38 7.39 2.82 -2.94
CA ARG A 38 6.71 1.69 -3.56
C ARG A 38 6.38 1.99 -5.01
N LEU A 39 6.74 1.07 -5.91
CA LEU A 39 6.53 1.20 -7.34
C LEU A 39 5.75 -0.01 -7.85
N PHE A 40 4.81 0.23 -8.76
CA PHE A 40 4.02 -0.81 -9.43
C PHE A 40 4.19 -0.67 -10.94
N PHE A 41 4.12 -1.79 -11.66
CA PHE A 41 4.40 -1.81 -13.10
C PHE A 41 3.17 -2.17 -13.90
N VAL A 42 2.92 -1.43 -14.98
CA VAL A 42 1.80 -1.67 -15.89
C VAL A 42 2.33 -1.74 -17.31
N LEU A 43 2.11 -2.88 -17.95
CA LEU A 43 2.37 -3.09 -19.37
C LEU A 43 1.08 -2.84 -20.14
N ASN A 44 0.97 -1.67 -20.75
CA ASN A 44 -0.19 -1.20 -21.50
C ASN A 44 -0.08 -1.54 -22.99
N LYS A 45 -1.20 -1.52 -23.70
CA LYS A 45 -1.34 -1.82 -25.14
C LYS A 45 -1.23 -3.31 -25.49
N ILE A 46 -1.60 -4.21 -24.58
CA ILE A 46 -1.61 -5.66 -24.87
C ILE A 46 -2.55 -6.03 -26.01
N ASP A 47 -3.46 -5.13 -26.40
CA ASP A 47 -4.38 -5.30 -27.53
C ASP A 47 -3.70 -5.32 -28.92
N TYR A 48 -2.39 -5.06 -28.98
CA TYR A 48 -1.59 -5.21 -30.19
C TYR A 48 -0.82 -6.53 -30.24
N LEU A 49 -0.80 -7.28 -29.15
CA LEU A 49 -0.02 -8.50 -29.00
C LEU A 49 -0.94 -9.72 -28.98
N ASP A 50 -0.50 -10.81 -29.60
CA ASP A 50 -1.07 -12.12 -29.32
C ASP A 50 -0.55 -12.70 -28.00
N ASP A 51 -1.09 -13.85 -27.56
CA ASP A 51 -0.71 -14.47 -26.29
C ASP A 51 0.79 -14.80 -26.20
N ARG A 52 1.41 -15.21 -27.32
CA ARG A 52 2.85 -15.54 -27.37
C ARG A 52 3.70 -14.30 -27.31
N GLU A 53 3.32 -13.27 -28.05
CA GLU A 53 3.99 -11.97 -28.05
C GLU A 53 3.88 -11.30 -26.67
N LEU A 54 2.73 -11.43 -26.01
CA LEU A 54 2.53 -10.95 -24.65
C LEU A 54 3.43 -11.68 -23.65
N GLU A 55 3.51 -13.00 -23.72
CA GLU A 55 4.43 -13.80 -22.89
C GLU A 55 5.89 -13.39 -23.10
N GLN A 56 6.30 -13.19 -24.36
CA GLN A 56 7.66 -12.74 -24.69
C GLN A 56 7.93 -11.34 -24.17
N ALA A 57 7.01 -10.39 -24.37
CA ALA A 57 7.13 -9.02 -23.87
C ALA A 57 7.21 -9.00 -22.34
N LEU A 58 6.36 -9.76 -21.67
CA LEU A 58 6.37 -9.86 -20.21
C LEU A 58 7.64 -10.54 -19.68
N GLY A 59 8.13 -11.58 -20.36
CA GLY A 59 9.39 -12.25 -20.01
C GLY A 59 10.61 -11.34 -20.18
N PHE A 60 10.67 -10.62 -21.30
CA PHE A 60 11.70 -9.60 -21.53
C PHE A 60 11.62 -8.51 -20.47
N TYR A 61 10.42 -8.01 -20.18
CA TYR A 61 10.22 -6.95 -19.23
C TYR A 61 10.60 -7.35 -17.80
N LYS A 62 10.21 -8.55 -17.34
CA LYS A 62 10.63 -9.09 -16.05
C LYS A 62 12.15 -9.21 -15.95
N ARG A 63 12.81 -9.68 -17.01
CA ARG A 63 14.28 -9.77 -17.05
C ARG A 63 14.93 -8.39 -16.92
N VAL A 64 14.48 -7.44 -17.72
CA VAL A 64 14.99 -6.07 -17.69
C VAL A 64 14.76 -5.42 -16.32
N LEU A 65 13.58 -5.61 -15.71
CA LEU A 65 13.34 -5.14 -14.35
C LEU A 65 14.28 -5.78 -13.34
N SER A 66 14.48 -7.10 -13.39
CA SER A 66 15.39 -7.80 -12.47
C SER A 66 16.86 -7.37 -12.61
N GLU A 67 17.28 -6.95 -13.81
CA GLU A 67 18.65 -6.47 -14.07
C GLU A 67 18.83 -5.01 -13.64
N GLN A 68 17.77 -4.21 -13.67
CA GLN A 68 17.84 -2.75 -13.53
C GLN A 68 17.33 -2.23 -12.18
N THR A 69 16.68 -3.08 -11.40
CA THR A 69 16.09 -2.71 -10.12
C THR A 69 16.44 -3.77 -9.08
N ASP A 70 16.78 -3.35 -7.86
CA ASP A 70 16.88 -4.25 -6.68
C ASP A 70 15.50 -4.77 -6.22
N LEU A 71 14.49 -4.71 -7.08
CA LEU A 71 13.16 -5.22 -6.78
C LEU A 71 13.18 -6.71 -7.03
N ASP A 72 12.80 -7.48 -6.01
CA ASP A 72 12.60 -8.91 -6.15
C ASP A 72 11.65 -9.20 -7.33
N ASN A 73 11.90 -10.33 -8.01
CA ASN A 73 11.13 -10.88 -9.14
C ASN A 73 9.61 -11.04 -8.88
N GLU A 74 9.14 -10.71 -7.69
CA GLU A 74 7.74 -10.79 -7.24
C GLU A 74 6.94 -9.51 -7.48
N SER A 75 7.54 -8.41 -7.95
CA SER A 75 6.79 -7.18 -8.25
C SER A 75 5.74 -7.46 -9.35
N PRO A 76 4.43 -7.35 -9.06
CA PRO A 76 3.41 -7.69 -10.04
C PRO A 76 3.44 -6.70 -11.21
N VAL A 77 3.48 -7.26 -12.42
CA VAL A 77 3.36 -6.51 -13.68
C VAL A 77 1.94 -6.69 -14.18
N PHE A 78 1.18 -5.60 -14.25
CA PHE A 78 -0.20 -5.62 -14.74
C PHE A 78 -0.23 -5.44 -16.25
N CYS A 79 -0.64 -6.47 -16.97
CA CYS A 79 -0.91 -6.41 -18.40
C CYS A 79 -2.28 -5.81 -18.65
N VAL A 80 -2.36 -4.66 -19.34
CA VAL A 80 -3.62 -3.98 -19.60
C VAL A 80 -3.76 -3.46 -21.03
N SER A 81 -5.01 -3.37 -21.49
CA SER A 81 -5.38 -2.56 -22.64
C SER A 81 -6.26 -1.41 -22.17
N ALA A 82 -5.67 -0.24 -21.96
CA ALA A 82 -6.45 0.95 -21.61
C ALA A 82 -7.51 1.29 -22.66
N ARG A 83 -7.22 1.00 -23.94
CA ARG A 83 -8.15 1.20 -25.07
C ARG A 83 -9.38 0.30 -24.95
N ASN A 84 -9.18 -1.00 -24.76
CA ASN A 84 -10.29 -1.94 -24.63
C ASN A 84 -11.04 -1.74 -23.31
N GLY A 85 -10.32 -1.44 -22.23
CA GLY A 85 -10.94 -1.12 -20.94
C GLY A 85 -11.84 0.11 -21.03
N LEU A 86 -11.40 1.19 -21.68
CA LEU A 86 -12.22 2.38 -21.87
C LEU A 86 -13.50 2.08 -22.67
N LYS A 87 -13.38 1.27 -23.74
CA LYS A 87 -14.55 0.83 -24.54
C LYS A 87 -15.51 -0.04 -23.72
N ALA A 88 -14.98 -0.97 -22.93
CA ALA A 88 -15.76 -1.83 -22.05
C ALA A 88 -16.55 -1.02 -21.01
N ARG A 89 -15.90 -0.03 -20.39
CA ARG A 89 -16.54 0.85 -19.41
C ARG A 89 -17.61 1.75 -20.02
N ALA A 90 -17.44 2.17 -21.28
CA ALA A 90 -18.47 2.92 -22.00
C ALA A 90 -19.66 2.05 -22.43
N GLY A 91 -19.42 0.75 -22.67
CA GLY A 91 -20.44 -0.22 -23.05
C GLY A 91 -21.05 -0.99 -21.89
N ASP A 92 -20.67 -0.69 -20.64
CA ASP A 92 -21.04 -1.43 -19.43
C ASP A 92 -20.80 -2.96 -19.53
N ASP A 93 -19.70 -3.33 -20.21
CA ASP A 93 -19.36 -4.71 -20.52
C ASP A 93 -18.29 -5.23 -19.55
N ALA A 94 -18.75 -5.92 -18.50
CA ALA A 94 -17.90 -6.44 -17.44
C ALA A 94 -16.90 -7.50 -17.94
N GLU A 95 -17.28 -8.32 -18.93
CA GLU A 95 -16.40 -9.34 -19.48
C GLU A 95 -15.22 -8.71 -20.23
N LYS A 96 -15.49 -7.70 -21.07
CA LYS A 96 -14.43 -6.98 -21.76
C LYS A 96 -13.59 -6.12 -20.82
N TRP A 97 -14.16 -5.65 -19.71
CA TRP A 97 -13.39 -4.95 -18.66
C TRP A 97 -12.38 -5.89 -18.01
N ALA A 98 -12.80 -7.11 -17.68
CA ALA A 98 -11.91 -8.14 -17.15
C ALA A 98 -10.85 -8.57 -18.17
N ALA A 99 -11.25 -8.85 -19.42
CA ALA A 99 -10.32 -9.24 -20.49
C ALA A 99 -9.30 -8.14 -20.83
N SER A 100 -9.62 -6.87 -20.58
CA SER A 100 -8.68 -5.76 -20.77
C SER A 100 -7.61 -5.66 -19.68
N GLY A 101 -7.67 -6.48 -18.64
CA GLY A 101 -6.78 -6.45 -17.47
C GLY A 101 -7.05 -5.29 -16.49
N MET A 102 -7.98 -4.38 -16.84
CA MET A 102 -8.31 -3.23 -16.02
C MET A 102 -8.99 -3.60 -14.70
N ALA A 103 -9.79 -4.66 -14.67
CA ALA A 103 -10.43 -5.14 -13.44
C ALA A 103 -9.38 -5.49 -12.37
N THR A 104 -8.36 -6.28 -12.75
CA THR A 104 -7.27 -6.68 -11.85
C THR A 104 -6.49 -5.47 -11.34
N LEU A 105 -6.17 -4.53 -12.23
CA LEU A 105 -5.47 -3.30 -11.86
C LEU A 105 -6.32 -2.43 -10.91
N GLU A 106 -7.61 -2.30 -11.17
CA GLU A 106 -8.53 -1.51 -10.34
C GLU A 106 -8.66 -2.10 -8.94
N THR A 107 -8.93 -3.39 -8.82
CA THR A 107 -9.01 -4.10 -7.53
C THR A 107 -7.72 -3.92 -6.73
N PHE A 108 -6.57 -4.11 -7.37
CA PHE A 108 -5.27 -3.93 -6.72
C PHE A 108 -5.07 -2.50 -6.19
N LEU A 109 -5.41 -1.49 -6.99
CA LEU A 109 -5.26 -0.09 -6.58
C LEU A 109 -6.21 0.27 -5.43
N VAL A 110 -7.46 -0.21 -5.47
CA VAL A 110 -8.44 0.01 -4.40
C VAL A 110 -7.97 -0.62 -3.10
N GLU A 111 -7.53 -1.88 -3.12
CA GLU A 111 -7.00 -2.57 -1.94
C GLU A 111 -5.76 -1.88 -1.39
N PHE A 112 -4.83 -1.48 -2.27
CA PHE A 112 -3.62 -0.78 -1.87
C PHE A 112 -3.95 0.53 -1.14
N LEU A 113 -4.87 1.33 -1.68
CA LEU A 113 -5.29 2.59 -1.08
C LEU A 113 -6.05 2.36 0.24
N ALA A 114 -6.92 1.35 0.30
CA ALA A 114 -7.68 1.00 1.49
C ALA A 114 -6.75 0.58 2.66
N ARG A 115 -5.83 -0.35 2.41
CA ARG A 115 -4.84 -0.82 3.40
C ARG A 115 -3.96 0.33 3.91
N LYS A 116 -3.53 1.23 3.02
CA LYS A 116 -2.71 2.40 3.40
C LYS A 116 -3.47 3.39 4.28
N LYS A 117 -4.72 3.71 3.93
CA LYS A 117 -5.57 4.61 4.75
C LYS A 117 -5.80 4.04 6.15
N PHE A 118 -5.99 2.72 6.23
CA PHE A 118 -6.14 2.02 7.50
C PHE A 118 -4.87 2.10 8.36
N ASN A 119 -3.70 1.81 7.79
CA ASN A 119 -2.43 1.86 8.54
C ASN A 119 -2.09 3.27 9.02
N ALA A 120 -2.30 4.29 8.18
CA ALA A 120 -2.07 5.68 8.59
C ALA A 120 -2.98 6.10 9.76
N LEU A 121 -4.23 5.63 9.77
CA LEU A 121 -5.13 5.85 10.89
C LEU A 121 -4.68 5.09 12.15
N ALA A 122 -4.27 3.83 11.99
CA ALA A 122 -3.78 3.00 13.09
C ALA A 122 -2.53 3.60 13.76
N ASP A 123 -1.59 4.12 12.97
CA ASP A 123 -0.38 4.79 13.46
C ASP A 123 -0.74 6.07 14.23
N ALA A 124 -1.64 6.88 13.69
CA ALA A 124 -2.10 8.10 14.36
C ALA A 124 -2.81 7.81 15.69
N VAL A 125 -3.64 6.77 15.73
CA VAL A 125 -4.32 6.33 16.97
C VAL A 125 -3.31 5.80 17.98
N SER A 126 -2.33 5.00 17.54
CA SER A 126 -1.29 4.45 18.40
C SER A 126 -0.42 5.55 19.01
N PHE A 127 -0.03 6.55 18.21
CA PHE A 127 0.72 7.70 18.69
C PHE A 127 -0.07 8.49 19.74
N ARG A 128 -1.36 8.75 19.49
CA ARG A 128 -2.23 9.40 20.48
C ARG A 128 -2.42 8.59 21.75
N ALA A 129 -2.45 7.26 21.65
CA ALA A 129 -2.56 6.39 22.82
C ALA A 129 -1.30 6.50 23.70
N VAL A 130 -0.11 6.57 23.09
CA VAL A 130 1.15 6.79 23.82
C VAL A 130 1.15 8.16 24.51
N ASP A 131 0.78 9.23 23.81
CA ASP A 131 0.70 10.57 24.41
C ASP A 131 -0.25 10.62 25.62
N ILE A 132 -1.40 9.95 25.54
CA ILE A 132 -2.37 9.88 26.65
C ILE A 132 -1.78 9.08 27.82
N ILE A 133 -1.07 7.98 27.56
CA ILE A 133 -0.41 7.18 28.59
C ILE A 133 0.69 8.00 29.26
N ASP A 134 1.53 8.70 28.51
CA ASP A 134 2.60 9.54 29.06
C ASP A 134 2.05 10.70 29.89
N ALA A 135 0.98 11.35 29.42
CA ALA A 135 0.29 12.39 30.19
C ALA A 135 -0.28 11.83 31.51
N ALA A 136 -0.91 10.65 31.47
CA ALA A 136 -1.43 9.98 32.66
C ALA A 136 -0.30 9.56 33.63
N LEU A 137 0.85 9.11 33.11
CA LEU A 137 2.02 8.77 33.92
C LEU A 137 2.67 10.01 34.56
N MET A 138 2.70 11.14 33.84
CA MET A 138 3.18 12.42 34.38
C MET A 138 2.27 12.95 35.48
N GLU A 139 0.94 12.91 35.29
CA GLU A 139 -0.02 13.27 36.35
C GLU A 139 0.13 12.35 37.55
N ALA A 140 0.16 11.02 37.36
CA ALA A 140 0.39 10.07 38.45
C ALA A 140 1.74 10.29 39.15
N GLY A 141 2.78 10.72 38.43
CA GLY A 141 4.07 11.11 38.99
C GLY A 141 4.00 12.38 39.85
N LYS A 142 3.18 13.34 39.46
CA LYS A 142 2.94 14.58 40.20
C LYS A 142 2.11 14.32 41.46
N THR A 143 1.03 13.55 41.33
CA THR A 143 0.19 13.12 42.45
C THR A 143 0.99 12.26 43.43
N ARG A 144 1.94 11.43 42.99
CA ARG A 144 2.83 10.66 43.88
C ARG A 144 3.86 11.51 44.63
N ARG A 145 4.23 12.68 44.09
CA ARG A 145 5.05 13.68 44.81
C ARG A 145 4.22 14.49 45.82
N GLU A 146 2.93 14.68 45.54
CA GLU A 146 1.97 15.36 46.41
C GLU A 146 1.38 14.42 47.49
N ALA A 147 1.24 13.12 47.19
CA ALA A 147 0.62 12.07 48.01
C ALA A 147 1.65 11.25 48.81
N HIS A 148 2.53 11.93 49.53
CA HIS A 148 3.11 11.38 50.77
C HIS A 148 2.04 11.08 51.86
N GLY A 149 0.75 11.01 51.51
CA GLY A 149 -0.31 10.43 52.31
C GLY A 149 -1.50 9.96 51.46
N GLY A 150 -1.71 8.65 51.34
CA GLY A 150 -3.03 8.08 51.00
C GLY A 150 -3.10 7.01 49.89
N SER A 151 -2.95 5.74 50.29
CA SER A 151 -3.38 4.46 49.68
C SER A 151 -3.33 4.27 48.14
N ALA A 152 -2.17 3.80 47.66
CA ALA A 152 -1.86 3.40 46.28
C ALA A 152 -2.62 2.17 45.73
N ALA A 153 -3.36 1.42 46.56
CA ALA A 153 -3.93 0.13 46.16
C ALA A 153 -5.15 0.26 45.24
N ALA A 154 -6.01 1.27 45.45
CA ALA A 154 -7.22 1.47 44.64
C ALA A 154 -6.92 1.99 43.23
N GLU A 155 -5.79 2.67 43.03
CA GLU A 155 -5.39 3.22 41.74
C GLU A 155 -4.69 2.19 40.84
N VAL A 156 -3.98 1.22 41.42
CA VAL A 156 -3.40 0.09 40.68
C VAL A 156 -4.50 -0.77 40.05
N ASP A 157 -5.60 -0.99 40.78
CA ASP A 157 -6.76 -1.73 40.27
C ASP A 157 -7.41 -1.00 39.07
N ARG A 158 -7.55 0.32 39.16
CA ARG A 158 -8.11 1.16 38.09
C ARG A 158 -7.27 1.17 36.82
N LEU A 159 -5.95 1.22 36.97
CA LEU A 159 -5.01 1.14 35.84
C LEU A 159 -5.04 -0.27 35.20
N GLY A 160 -5.19 -1.31 36.01
CA GLY A 160 -5.39 -2.68 35.55
C GLY A 160 -6.62 -2.82 34.63
N ASP A 161 -7.73 -2.22 35.02
CA ASP A 161 -8.98 -2.23 34.24
C ASP A 161 -8.84 -1.48 32.90
N GLN A 162 -8.14 -0.34 32.89
CA GLN A 162 -7.89 0.42 31.66
C GLN A 162 -6.98 -0.33 30.68
N ILE A 163 -5.95 -1.02 31.20
CA ILE A 163 -5.07 -1.87 30.38
C ILE A 163 -5.83 -3.07 29.82
N ALA A 164 -6.70 -3.70 30.60
CA ALA A 164 -7.55 -4.80 30.13
C ALA A 164 -8.50 -4.34 29.01
N ARG A 165 -9.04 -3.12 29.12
CA ARG A 165 -9.90 -2.51 28.11
C ARG A 165 -9.16 -2.23 26.80
N LEU A 166 -7.93 -1.72 26.88
CA LEU A 166 -7.08 -1.50 25.70
C LEU A 166 -6.70 -2.82 25.01
N LYS A 167 -6.43 -3.88 25.78
CA LYS A 167 -6.16 -5.22 25.22
C LYS A 167 -7.38 -5.79 24.49
N ARG A 168 -8.59 -5.57 24.99
CA ARG A 168 -9.83 -5.96 24.29
C ARG A 168 -10.04 -5.17 23.01
N LEU A 169 -9.83 -3.84 23.04
CA LEU A 169 -9.96 -3.00 21.85
C LEU A 169 -8.97 -3.42 20.75
N LYS A 170 -7.74 -3.81 21.14
CA LYS A 170 -6.73 -4.36 20.23
C LYS A 170 -7.16 -5.70 19.62
N ALA A 171 -7.78 -6.58 20.42
CA ALA A 171 -8.26 -7.88 19.95
C ALA A 171 -9.47 -7.73 19.00
N GLU A 172 -10.40 -6.80 19.29
CA GLU A 172 -11.52 -6.48 18.41
C GLU A 172 -11.06 -5.83 17.10
N LEU A 173 -10.03 -4.96 17.13
CA LEU A 173 -9.43 -4.41 15.91
C LEU A 173 -8.74 -5.48 15.05
N ALA A 174 -8.12 -6.47 15.68
CA ALA A 174 -7.50 -7.59 14.97
C ALA A 174 -8.54 -8.50 14.30
N ALA A 175 -9.74 -8.62 14.87
CA ALA A 175 -10.87 -9.34 14.28
C ALA A 175 -11.54 -8.60 13.11
N PHE A 176 -11.28 -7.29 12.95
CA PHE A 176 -11.75 -6.45 11.83
C PHE A 176 -10.72 -6.34 10.68
N GLY A 177 -9.59 -7.06 10.75
CA GLY A 177 -8.73 -7.25 9.59
C GLY A 177 -9.50 -7.96 8.48
N PRO A 178 -9.28 -7.63 7.19
CA PRO A 178 -10.03 -8.25 6.10
C PRO A 178 -9.92 -9.77 6.21
N GLU A 179 -11.07 -10.45 6.21
CA GLU A 179 -11.14 -11.90 6.08
C GLU A 179 -10.20 -12.31 4.95
N SER A 180 -9.13 -13.01 5.31
CA SER A 180 -8.42 -13.87 4.38
C SER A 180 -9.47 -14.81 3.80
N THR A 181 -9.97 -14.46 2.62
CA THR A 181 -10.70 -15.41 1.79
C THR A 181 -9.65 -16.02 0.88
N ASP A 182 -9.41 -17.30 1.17
CA ASP A 182 -8.46 -18.28 0.63
C ASP A 182 -6.97 -18.13 0.94
#